data_AF-A0A2D9H8V2-F1
#
_entry.id   AF-A0A2D9H8V2-F1
#
_cell.length_a   1.000
_cell.length_b   1.000
_cell.length_c   1.000
_cell.angle_alpha   90.00
_cell.angle_beta   90.00
_cell.angle_gamma   90.00
#
_symmetry.space_group_name_H-M   'P 1'
#
loop_
_entity.id
_entity.type
_entity.pdbx_description
1 polymer ?
#
loop_
_entity_poly.entity_id
_entity_poly.type
_entity_poly.pdbx_seq_one_letter_code
_entity_poly.pdbx_strand_id
1 'polypeptide(L)'
;ANQRLAARDRAVRAHESAHRAHAGRYAGAPTYTFERGSDGRIYIAGGQLTIDMQPVPNNPAATVQKMQVLERAALAPANSSSADRVIANMARGESARAKQQLKLDQDREQALETIREKQQERQEAIEQEIYGGPESYSVSFRQAEFTGGLRTGISTGGANLNAGGFQTAGVEDQQAGSDALADFLTGRLNDK
;
A
#
# COMPACT_ATOMS: atom_id res chain seq x y z
N ALA A 1 -42.45 7.92 -37.09
CA ALA A 1 -41.59 6.92 -36.41
C ALA A 1 -40.10 7.15 -36.70
N ASN A 2 -39.67 7.08 -37.97
CA ASN A 2 -38.23 7.12 -38.31
C ASN A 2 -37.52 8.42 -37.93
N GLN A 3 -38.18 9.58 -38.00
CA GLN A 3 -37.60 10.85 -37.52
C GLN A 3 -37.25 10.80 -36.01
N ARG A 4 -38.07 10.13 -35.19
CA ARG A 4 -37.81 9.94 -33.76
C ARG A 4 -36.62 9.01 -33.53
N LEU A 5 -36.49 7.95 -34.32
CA LEU A 5 -35.34 7.04 -34.27
C LEU A 5 -34.05 7.75 -34.67
N ALA A 6 -34.06 8.55 -35.73
CA ALA A 6 -32.91 9.33 -36.16
C ALA A 6 -32.49 10.39 -35.12
N ALA A 7 -33.45 11.04 -34.45
CA ALA A 7 -33.15 11.97 -33.36
C ALA A 7 -32.52 11.25 -32.16
N ARG A 8 -33.06 10.07 -31.79
CA ARG A 8 -32.54 9.24 -30.71
C ARG A 8 -31.12 8.73 -31.00
N ASP A 9 -30.86 8.26 -32.21
CA ASP A 9 -29.53 7.82 -32.64
C ASP A 9 -28.48 8.94 -32.46
N ARG A 10 -28.78 10.15 -32.94
CA ARG A 10 -27.89 11.32 -32.76
C ARG A 10 -27.68 11.65 -31.27
N ALA A 11 -28.75 11.60 -30.47
CA ALA A 11 -28.67 11.87 -29.04
C ALA A 11 -27.80 10.83 -28.31
N VAL A 12 -27.95 9.53 -28.62
CA VAL A 12 -27.13 8.47 -28.02
C VAL A 12 -25.66 8.67 -28.40
N ARG A 13 -25.35 8.92 -29.69
CA ARG A 13 -23.96 9.18 -30.11
C ARG A 13 -23.36 10.38 -29.40
N ALA A 14 -24.12 11.47 -29.27
CA ALA A 14 -23.67 12.65 -28.54
C ALA A 14 -23.41 12.32 -27.06
N HIS A 15 -24.31 11.57 -26.41
CA HIS A 15 -24.17 11.12 -25.03
C HIS A 15 -22.91 10.27 -24.82
N GLU A 16 -22.72 9.20 -25.61
CA GLU A 16 -21.51 8.36 -25.50
C GLU A 16 -20.23 9.10 -25.85
N SER A 17 -20.28 10.02 -26.84
CA SER A 17 -19.11 10.81 -27.22
C SER A 17 -18.64 11.75 -26.11
N ALA A 18 -19.57 12.32 -25.34
CA ALA A 18 -19.28 13.20 -24.23
C ALA A 18 -18.59 12.44 -23.08
N HIS A 19 -19.10 11.25 -22.74
CA HIS A 19 -18.43 10.35 -21.80
C HIS A 19 -17.00 10.02 -22.27
N ARG A 20 -16.84 9.58 -23.54
CA ARG A 20 -15.54 9.17 -24.08
C ARG A 20 -14.52 10.30 -24.09
N ALA A 21 -14.95 11.51 -24.46
CA ALA A 21 -14.07 12.68 -24.50
C ALA A 21 -13.43 12.99 -23.14
N HIS A 22 -14.18 12.79 -22.05
CA HIS A 22 -13.71 13.05 -20.69
C HIS A 22 -12.97 11.86 -20.08
N ALA A 23 -13.40 10.63 -20.37
CA ALA A 23 -12.73 9.43 -19.89
C ALA A 23 -11.34 9.24 -20.54
N GLY A 24 -11.14 9.77 -21.74
CA GLY A 24 -9.85 9.75 -22.44
C GLY A 24 -9.32 8.32 -22.60
N ARG A 25 -8.11 8.06 -22.11
CA ARG A 25 -7.47 6.73 -22.19
C ARG A 25 -8.15 5.64 -21.36
N TYR A 26 -9.01 6.02 -20.41
CA TYR A 26 -9.72 5.07 -19.54
C TYR A 26 -11.08 4.66 -20.11
N ALA A 27 -11.46 5.22 -21.27
CA ALA A 27 -12.62 4.81 -22.02
C ALA A 27 -12.35 3.51 -22.78
N GLY A 28 -13.23 2.54 -22.62
CA GLY A 28 -13.32 1.36 -23.47
C GLY A 28 -14.11 1.63 -24.75
N ALA A 29 -14.39 0.57 -25.49
CA ALA A 29 -15.23 0.65 -26.68
C ALA A 29 -16.70 0.90 -26.30
N PRO A 30 -17.42 1.78 -27.03
CA PRO A 30 -18.85 1.94 -26.82
C PRO A 30 -19.60 0.71 -27.34
N THR A 31 -20.63 0.30 -26.62
CA THR A 31 -21.58 -0.73 -27.03
C THR A 31 -22.90 -0.06 -27.37
N TYR A 32 -23.55 -0.48 -28.46
CA TYR A 32 -24.80 0.09 -28.92
C TYR A 32 -25.89 -0.97 -29.02
N THR A 33 -27.12 -0.55 -28.74
CA THR A 33 -28.34 -1.30 -29.08
C THR A 33 -29.03 -0.64 -30.25
N PHE A 34 -29.65 -1.47 -31.09
CA PHE A 34 -30.15 -1.05 -32.38
C PHE A 34 -31.64 -1.32 -32.54
N GLU A 35 -32.30 -0.48 -33.33
CA GLU A 35 -33.71 -0.61 -33.68
C GLU A 35 -33.90 -0.38 -35.19
N ARG A 36 -34.75 -1.20 -35.83
CA ARG A 36 -35.02 -1.11 -37.27
C ARG A 36 -36.22 -0.20 -37.52
N GLY A 37 -36.03 0.81 -38.37
CA GLY A 37 -37.09 1.71 -38.81
C GLY A 37 -38.00 1.08 -39.86
N SER A 38 -39.15 1.70 -40.10
CA SER A 38 -40.09 1.27 -41.16
C SER A 38 -39.53 1.50 -42.57
N ASP A 39 -38.47 2.29 -42.68
CA ASP A 39 -37.66 2.51 -43.89
C ASP A 39 -36.61 1.40 -44.12
N GLY A 40 -36.56 0.39 -43.25
CA GLY A 40 -35.60 -0.70 -43.31
C GLY A 40 -34.18 -0.34 -42.84
N ARG A 41 -33.95 0.89 -42.38
CA ARG A 41 -32.65 1.34 -41.86
C ARG A 41 -32.52 0.96 -40.39
N ILE A 42 -31.29 0.79 -39.93
CA ILE A 42 -30.98 0.50 -38.52
C ILE A 42 -30.51 1.79 -37.84
N TYR A 43 -31.09 2.07 -36.68
CA TYR A 43 -30.81 3.25 -35.85
C TYR A 43 -30.30 2.81 -34.48
N ILE A 44 -29.50 3.64 -33.81
CA ILE A 44 -29.10 3.39 -32.42
C ILE A 44 -30.23 3.80 -31.48
N ALA A 45 -30.67 2.86 -30.65
CA ALA A 45 -31.70 3.08 -29.63
C ALA A 45 -31.09 3.32 -28.23
N GLY A 46 -29.89 2.81 -27.98
CA GLY A 46 -29.18 2.96 -26.71
C GLY A 46 -27.68 2.73 -26.86
N GLY A 47 -26.93 3.21 -25.87
CA GLY A 47 -25.48 3.11 -25.84
C GLY A 47 -24.99 2.97 -24.41
N GLN A 48 -23.79 2.43 -24.25
CA GLN A 48 -23.03 2.52 -23.01
C GLN A 48 -21.54 2.52 -23.34
N LEU A 49 -20.76 3.28 -22.58
CA LEU A 49 -19.31 3.28 -22.63
C LEU A 49 -18.76 2.34 -21.54
N THR A 50 -17.97 1.34 -21.92
CA THR A 50 -17.24 0.55 -20.93
C THR A 50 -16.15 1.42 -20.29
N ILE A 51 -16.04 1.40 -18.97
CA ILE A 51 -15.06 2.18 -18.21
C ILE A 51 -14.24 1.23 -17.35
N ASP A 52 -12.91 1.40 -17.37
CA ASP A 52 -12.01 0.67 -16.48
C ASP A 52 -11.97 1.31 -15.08
N MET A 53 -12.74 0.74 -14.16
CA MET A 53 -12.84 1.15 -12.76
C MET A 53 -11.76 0.54 -11.85
N GLN A 54 -10.81 -0.23 -12.39
CA GLN A 54 -9.80 -0.87 -11.56
C GLN A 54 -8.82 0.17 -10.98
N PRO A 55 -8.44 0.06 -9.70
CA PRO A 55 -7.34 0.84 -9.13
C PRO A 55 -6.02 0.63 -9.90
N VAL A 56 -5.12 1.61 -9.83
CA VAL A 56 -3.76 1.46 -10.35
C VAL A 56 -2.94 0.66 -9.32
N PRO A 57 -2.39 -0.51 -9.69
CA PRO A 57 -1.64 -1.35 -8.75
C PRO A 57 -0.48 -0.60 -8.12
N ASN A 58 -0.32 -0.75 -6.80
CA ASN A 58 0.78 -0.17 -6.01
C ASN A 58 0.98 1.34 -6.19
N ASN A 59 -0.06 2.07 -6.62
CA ASN A 59 0.03 3.51 -6.84
C ASN A 59 -1.30 4.20 -6.44
N PRO A 60 -1.49 4.48 -5.14
CA PRO A 60 -2.70 5.15 -4.66
C PRO A 60 -2.85 6.57 -5.25
N ALA A 61 -1.76 7.31 -5.44
CA ALA A 61 -1.80 8.64 -6.05
C ALA A 61 -2.35 8.60 -7.50
N ALA A 62 -1.86 7.67 -8.32
CA ALA A 62 -2.38 7.47 -9.68
C ALA A 62 -3.83 6.97 -9.68
N THR A 63 -4.22 6.16 -8.69
CA THR A 63 -5.61 5.73 -8.50
C THR A 63 -6.52 6.91 -8.22
N VAL A 64 -6.13 7.83 -7.32
CA VAL A 64 -6.91 9.06 -7.03
C VAL A 64 -7.15 9.86 -8.30
N GLN A 65 -6.11 10.09 -9.09
CA GLN A 65 -6.20 10.83 -10.35
C GLN A 65 -7.09 10.12 -11.37
N LYS A 66 -6.91 8.81 -11.55
CA LYS A 66 -7.75 7.99 -12.45
C LYS A 66 -9.21 8.10 -12.04
N MET A 67 -9.54 7.88 -10.77
CA MET A 67 -10.91 7.94 -10.29
C MET A 67 -11.55 9.32 -10.44
N GLN A 68 -10.79 10.41 -10.26
CA GLN A 68 -11.28 11.77 -10.51
C GLN A 68 -11.58 12.03 -12.00
N VAL A 69 -10.82 11.43 -12.92
CA VAL A 69 -11.13 11.48 -14.35
C VAL A 69 -12.43 10.72 -14.63
N LEU A 70 -12.59 9.53 -14.05
CA LEU A 70 -13.79 8.70 -14.25
C LEU A 70 -15.06 9.32 -13.67
N GLU A 71 -14.98 9.93 -12.48
CA GLU A 71 -16.09 10.67 -11.89
C GLU A 71 -16.58 11.79 -12.82
N ARG A 72 -15.65 12.60 -13.33
CA ARG A 72 -15.95 13.68 -14.27
C ARG A 72 -16.51 13.15 -15.59
N ALA A 73 -15.97 12.04 -16.09
CA ALA A 73 -16.43 11.44 -17.32
C ALA A 73 -17.85 10.88 -17.23
N ALA A 74 -18.17 10.23 -16.11
CA ALA A 74 -19.52 9.72 -15.85
C ALA A 74 -20.55 10.87 -15.72
N LEU A 75 -20.15 12.03 -15.21
CA LEU A 75 -21.04 13.20 -15.08
C LEU A 75 -20.99 14.14 -16.30
N ALA A 76 -20.24 13.81 -17.35
CA ALA A 76 -19.96 14.73 -18.45
C ALA A 76 -21.20 15.11 -19.30
N PRO A 77 -22.09 14.18 -19.70
CA PRO A 77 -23.28 14.57 -20.43
C PRO A 77 -24.26 15.34 -19.52
N ALA A 78 -24.84 16.41 -20.06
CA ALA A 78 -25.86 17.21 -19.35
C ALA A 78 -27.07 16.38 -18.88
N ASN A 79 -27.32 15.25 -19.53
CA ASN A 79 -28.38 14.30 -19.21
C ASN A 79 -27.84 12.95 -18.70
N SER A 80 -26.87 12.97 -17.78
CA SER A 80 -26.35 11.73 -17.15
C SER A 80 -27.47 10.81 -16.68
N SER A 81 -27.34 9.51 -16.96
CA SER A 81 -28.29 8.48 -16.56
C SER A 81 -28.13 8.12 -15.07
N SER A 82 -29.04 7.31 -14.53
CA SER A 82 -28.87 6.74 -13.19
C SER A 82 -27.63 5.87 -13.08
N ALA A 83 -27.31 5.10 -14.13
CA ALA A 83 -26.13 4.24 -14.16
C ALA A 83 -24.84 5.08 -14.10
N ASP A 84 -24.77 6.18 -14.84
CA ASP A 84 -23.59 7.03 -14.84
C ASP A 84 -23.35 7.68 -13.46
N ARG A 85 -24.43 8.11 -12.80
CA ARG A 85 -24.33 8.62 -11.42
C ARG A 85 -23.84 7.55 -10.44
N VAL A 86 -24.22 6.30 -10.62
CA VAL A 86 -23.70 5.19 -9.82
C VAL A 86 -22.20 5.02 -10.06
N ILE A 87 -21.73 5.06 -11.31
CA ILE A 87 -20.30 5.02 -11.64
C ILE A 87 -19.54 6.19 -11.02
N ALA A 88 -20.08 7.40 -11.10
CA ALA A 88 -19.48 8.59 -10.48
C ALA A 88 -19.33 8.42 -8.95
N ASN A 89 -20.35 7.88 -8.28
CA ASN A 89 -20.30 7.62 -6.85
C ASN A 89 -19.31 6.51 -6.49
N MET A 90 -19.23 5.44 -7.29
CA MET A 90 -18.23 4.39 -7.11
C MET A 90 -16.81 4.96 -7.25
N ALA A 91 -16.57 5.79 -8.27
CA ALA A 91 -15.27 6.41 -8.49
C ALA A 91 -14.89 7.33 -7.32
N ARG A 92 -15.85 8.10 -6.80
CA ARG A 92 -15.64 8.92 -5.59
C ARG A 92 -15.26 8.07 -4.38
N GLY A 93 -15.94 6.94 -4.18
CA GLY A 93 -15.64 5.98 -3.12
C GLY A 93 -14.22 5.42 -3.23
N GLU A 94 -13.83 4.95 -4.41
CA GLU A 94 -12.47 4.44 -4.63
C GLU A 94 -11.39 5.53 -4.49
N SER A 95 -11.68 6.75 -4.95
CA SER A 95 -10.79 7.90 -4.75
C SER A 95 -10.56 8.19 -3.27
N ALA A 96 -11.61 8.11 -2.45
CA ALA A 96 -11.49 8.30 -1.00
C ALA A 96 -10.63 7.21 -0.34
N ARG A 97 -10.82 5.94 -0.71
CA ARG A 97 -9.99 4.83 -0.21
C ARG A 97 -8.52 5.00 -0.63
N ALA A 98 -8.27 5.35 -1.88
CA ALA A 98 -6.92 5.58 -2.37
C ALA A 98 -6.23 6.76 -1.67
N LYS A 99 -6.97 7.84 -1.33
CA LYS A 99 -6.43 8.95 -0.51
C LYS A 99 -6.05 8.50 0.90
N GLN A 100 -6.86 7.63 1.52
CA GLN A 100 -6.53 7.06 2.82
C GLN A 100 -5.25 6.21 2.75
N GLN A 101 -5.13 5.36 1.72
CA GLN A 101 -3.91 4.57 1.52
C GLN A 101 -2.68 5.46 1.29
N LEU A 102 -2.81 6.51 0.48
CA LEU A 102 -1.72 7.47 0.25
C LEU A 102 -1.21 8.08 1.56
N LYS A 103 -2.14 8.44 2.47
CA LYS A 103 -1.75 8.97 3.79
C LYS A 103 -1.00 7.92 4.62
N LEU A 104 -1.49 6.67 4.65
CA LEU A 104 -0.82 5.59 5.37
C LEU A 104 0.59 5.32 4.83
N ASP A 105 0.78 5.38 3.51
CA ASP A 105 2.08 5.19 2.88
C ASP A 105 3.04 6.32 3.26
N GLN A 106 2.57 7.57 3.30
CA GLN A 106 3.34 8.73 3.75
C GLN A 106 3.74 8.63 5.23
N ASP A 107 2.79 8.29 6.11
CA ASP A 107 3.06 8.12 7.54
C ASP A 107 4.09 7.00 7.78
N ARG A 108 3.99 5.90 7.00
CA ARG A 108 4.95 4.78 7.05
C ARG A 108 6.34 5.19 6.57
N GLU A 109 6.44 5.96 5.48
CA GLU A 109 7.71 6.44 4.95
C GLU A 109 8.43 7.33 5.95
N GLN A 110 7.72 8.26 6.60
CA GLN A 110 8.26 9.12 7.66
C GLN A 110 8.77 8.31 8.86
N ALA A 111 8.02 7.29 9.28
CA ALA A 111 8.45 6.40 10.37
C ALA A 111 9.72 5.61 10.00
N LEU A 112 9.83 5.14 8.75
CA LEU A 112 11.03 4.45 8.27
C LEU A 112 12.25 5.38 8.19
N GLU A 113 12.05 6.63 7.79
CA GLU A 113 13.10 7.66 7.77
C GLU A 113 13.62 7.92 9.19
N THR A 114 12.71 8.14 10.15
CA THR A 114 13.07 8.32 11.57
C THR A 114 13.86 7.13 12.13
N ILE A 115 13.47 5.90 11.76
CA ILE A 115 14.19 4.70 12.18
C ILE A 115 15.59 4.68 11.56
N ARG A 116 15.74 5.01 10.27
CA ARG A 116 17.04 5.05 9.60
C ARG A 116 17.98 6.08 10.23
N GLU A 117 17.49 7.28 10.53
CA GLU A 117 18.25 8.33 11.21
C GLU A 117 18.78 7.82 12.56
N LYS A 118 17.91 7.24 13.41
CA LYS A 118 18.33 6.69 14.71
C LYS A 118 19.34 5.54 14.60
N GLN A 119 19.27 4.74 13.53
CA GLN A 119 20.25 3.67 13.29
C GLN A 119 21.59 4.24 12.85
N GLN A 120 21.59 5.29 12.04
CA GLN A 120 22.81 6.01 11.65
C GLN A 120 23.47 6.67 12.87
N GLU A 121 22.70 7.39 13.69
CA GLU A 121 23.21 7.98 14.95
C GLU A 121 23.83 6.92 15.87
N ARG A 122 23.19 5.75 16.01
CA ARG A 122 23.72 4.63 16.80
C ARG A 122 25.03 4.08 16.21
N GLN A 123 25.10 3.94 14.89
CA GLN A 123 26.28 3.44 14.20
C GLN A 123 27.45 4.40 14.35
N GLU A 124 27.22 5.70 14.17
CA GLU A 124 28.23 6.75 14.38
C GLU A 124 28.71 6.80 15.83
N ALA A 125 27.79 6.65 16.80
CA ALA A 125 28.16 6.58 18.21
C ALA A 125 29.07 5.37 18.51
N ILE A 126 28.76 4.19 17.94
CA ILE A 126 29.61 2.99 18.07
C ILE A 126 30.98 3.22 17.42
N GLU A 127 31.04 3.83 16.25
CA GLU A 127 32.32 4.11 15.56
C GLU A 127 33.19 5.09 16.34
N GLN A 128 32.60 6.14 16.93
CA GLN A 128 33.32 7.07 17.80
C GLN A 128 33.81 6.40 19.08
N GLU A 129 33.04 5.49 19.66
CA GLU A 129 33.45 4.70 20.83
C GLU A 129 34.62 3.75 20.51
N ILE A 130 34.66 3.17 19.30
CA ILE A 130 35.70 2.20 18.90
C ILE A 130 36.99 2.90 18.41
N TYR A 131 36.91 4.01 17.68
CA TYR A 131 38.08 4.65 17.03
C TYR A 131 38.49 6.02 17.61
N GLY A 132 37.67 6.63 18.47
CA GLY A 132 37.91 7.98 19.03
C GLY A 132 38.63 8.03 20.38
N GLY A 133 38.93 6.88 21.01
CA GLY A 133 39.70 6.82 22.25
C GLY A 133 41.22 6.95 22.03
N PRO A 134 42.01 7.51 22.98
CA PRO A 134 43.45 7.74 22.83
C PRO A 134 44.33 6.48 22.74
N GLU A 135 43.75 5.28 22.75
CA GLU A 135 44.46 4.00 22.66
C GLU A 135 43.85 3.19 21.51
N SER A 136 44.49 3.27 20.34
CA SER A 136 44.09 2.50 19.16
C SER A 136 44.32 1.01 19.40
N TYR A 137 43.27 0.25 19.72
CA TYR A 137 43.35 -1.21 19.71
C TYR A 137 43.17 -1.73 18.28
N SER A 138 44.29 -2.08 17.64
CA SER A 138 44.26 -2.81 16.37
C SER A 138 43.68 -4.22 16.57
N VAL A 139 42.46 -4.46 16.10
CA VAL A 139 41.90 -5.82 16.05
C VAL A 139 42.43 -6.53 14.80
N SER A 140 43.53 -7.25 14.95
CA SER A 140 44.04 -8.15 13.90
C SER A 140 43.27 -9.46 13.91
N PHE A 141 42.34 -9.65 12.96
CA PHE A 141 41.71 -10.94 12.69
C PHE A 141 42.73 -11.87 12.04
N ARG A 142 43.29 -12.81 12.80
CA ARG A 142 43.99 -13.97 12.22
C ARG A 142 42.94 -15.01 11.83
N GLN A 143 42.81 -15.25 10.53
CA GLN A 143 42.07 -16.37 9.98
C GLN A 143 42.79 -17.66 10.40
N ALA A 144 42.39 -18.23 11.53
CA ALA A 144 42.77 -19.60 11.86
C ALA A 144 41.81 -20.51 11.09
N GLU A 145 42.35 -21.25 10.12
CA GLU A 145 41.64 -22.36 9.50
C GLU A 145 41.34 -23.40 10.57
N PHE A 146 40.12 -23.38 11.07
CA PHE A 146 39.67 -24.26 12.13
C PHE A 146 38.85 -25.39 11.51
N THR A 147 39.53 -26.49 11.19
CA THR A 147 38.90 -27.78 10.94
C THR A 147 38.41 -28.36 12.26
N GLY A 148 37.17 -28.05 12.64
CA GLY A 148 36.39 -28.90 13.54
C GLY A 148 35.65 -28.22 14.69
N GLY A 149 34.36 -27.93 14.49
CA GLY A 149 33.37 -27.89 15.58
C GLY A 149 33.19 -26.56 16.31
N LEU A 150 32.10 -25.87 15.98
CA LEU A 150 31.67 -24.59 16.57
C LEU A 150 31.59 -24.68 18.12
N ARG A 151 32.44 -23.91 18.82
CA ARG A 151 32.22 -23.55 20.24
C ARG A 151 32.28 -22.03 20.37
N THR A 152 31.13 -21.41 20.60
CA THR A 152 31.02 -20.00 21.02
C THR A 152 31.38 -19.92 22.50
N GLY A 153 32.57 -19.43 22.80
CA GLY A 153 32.97 -19.01 24.14
C GLY A 153 33.53 -17.59 24.07
N ILE A 154 32.84 -16.65 24.72
CA ILE A 154 33.39 -15.31 24.97
C ILE A 154 34.38 -15.49 26.12
N SER A 155 35.67 -15.37 25.84
CA SER A 155 36.74 -15.38 26.83
C SER A 155 37.12 -13.94 27.18
N THR A 156 36.72 -13.49 28.37
CA THR A 156 37.23 -12.27 28.99
C THR A 156 38.27 -12.68 30.02
N GLY A 157 39.56 -12.54 29.70
CA GLY A 157 40.65 -12.64 30.67
C GLY A 157 41.24 -11.24 30.89
N GLY A 158 41.56 -10.77 32.09
CA GLY A 158 41.40 -11.34 33.42
C GLY A 158 41.90 -10.35 34.48
N ALA A 159 41.31 -10.37 35.67
CA ALA A 159 41.94 -9.95 36.93
C ALA A 159 41.26 -10.74 38.07
N ASN A 160 42.06 -11.19 39.03
CA ASN A 160 41.85 -12.41 39.83
C ASN A 160 41.40 -12.11 41.29
N LEU A 161 40.42 -12.91 41.78
CA LEU A 161 40.09 -13.35 43.17
C LEU A 161 39.78 -12.31 44.28
N ASN A 162 38.68 -12.49 45.02
CA ASN A 162 38.54 -13.49 46.09
C ASN A 162 37.13 -13.54 46.74
N ALA A 163 36.70 -14.78 47.06
CA ALA A 163 35.81 -15.27 48.12
C ALA A 163 34.42 -14.65 48.38
N GLY A 164 33.38 -15.48 48.24
CA GLY A 164 32.08 -15.27 48.89
C GLY A 164 30.94 -16.16 48.38
N GLY A 165 31.01 -17.46 48.69
CA GLY A 165 29.93 -18.46 48.76
C GLY A 165 28.67 -18.34 47.87
N PHE A 166 28.46 -19.34 47.01
CA PHE A 166 27.11 -19.71 46.60
C PHE A 166 26.95 -21.24 46.65
N GLN A 167 26.10 -21.69 47.57
CA GLN A 167 25.71 -23.09 47.73
C GLN A 167 24.75 -23.51 46.62
N THR A 168 24.80 -24.79 46.31
CA THR A 168 24.02 -25.44 45.27
C THR A 168 22.63 -25.80 45.78
N ALA A 169 21.60 -25.36 45.07
CA ALA A 169 20.26 -25.95 45.04
C ALA A 169 19.72 -25.56 43.66
N GLY A 170 19.39 -26.45 42.75
CA GLY A 170 18.39 -27.50 42.88
C GLY A 170 17.51 -27.33 41.64
N VAL A 171 17.39 -28.39 40.86
CA VAL A 171 16.62 -28.46 39.62
C VAL A 171 15.16 -28.09 39.90
N GLU A 172 14.55 -27.18 39.13
CA GLU A 172 13.13 -27.27 38.75
C GLU A 172 12.68 -26.20 37.72
N ASP A 173 12.10 -26.74 36.66
CA ASP A 173 11.11 -26.25 35.70
C ASP A 173 11.37 -25.04 34.77
N GLN A 174 11.48 -25.40 33.49
CA GLN A 174 11.31 -24.53 32.33
C GLN A 174 9.82 -24.48 31.96
N GLN A 175 9.09 -23.40 32.28
CA GLN A 175 7.85 -23.02 31.57
C GLN A 175 7.22 -21.74 32.17
N ALA A 176 7.84 -20.58 31.95
CA ALA A 176 7.16 -19.29 32.12
C ALA A 176 7.93 -18.20 31.37
N GLY A 177 7.57 -17.94 30.12
CA GLY A 177 8.23 -16.86 29.37
C GLY A 177 7.76 -16.61 27.93
N SER A 178 6.80 -17.38 27.40
CA SER A 178 6.29 -17.17 26.04
C SER A 178 5.05 -16.27 25.95
N ASP A 179 4.32 -16.04 27.05
CA ASP A 179 2.97 -15.48 26.95
C ASP A 179 2.88 -13.96 27.15
N ALA A 180 4.00 -13.29 27.47
CA ALA A 180 4.03 -11.83 27.59
C ALA A 180 4.18 -11.09 26.25
N LEU A 181 4.44 -11.80 25.14
CA LEU A 181 4.60 -11.20 23.80
C LEU A 181 3.34 -11.30 22.92
N ALA A 182 2.36 -12.13 23.30
CA ALA A 182 1.12 -12.28 22.54
C ALA A 182 0.06 -11.22 22.88
N ASP A 183 0.08 -10.67 24.10
CA ASP A 183 -0.93 -9.71 24.59
C ASP A 183 -0.73 -8.27 24.09
N PHE A 184 0.47 -7.90 23.62
CA PHE A 184 0.73 -6.57 23.06
C PHE A 184 0.24 -6.44 21.59
N LEU A 185 0.16 -7.54 20.84
CA LEU A 185 -0.20 -7.52 19.41
C LEU A 185 -1.71 -7.59 19.13
N THR A 186 -2.55 -7.84 20.13
CA THR A 186 -4.01 -7.98 19.95
C THR A 186 -4.84 -6.83 20.54
N GLY A 187 -4.20 -5.77 21.05
CA GLY A 187 -4.89 -4.50 21.34
C GLY A 187 -5.97 -4.58 22.41
N ARG A 188 -5.78 -5.37 23.47
CA ARG A 188 -6.63 -5.32 24.67
C ARG A 188 -5.90 -4.62 25.81
N LEU A 189 -6.10 -3.32 25.91
CA LEU A 189 -5.92 -2.59 27.17
C LEU A 189 -7.19 -1.77 27.44
N ASN A 190 -8.02 -2.32 28.33
CA ASN A 190 -8.63 -1.66 29.49
C ASN A 190 -10.07 -2.11 29.74
N ASP A 191 -10.22 -2.95 30.77
CA ASP A 191 -11.29 -2.80 31.75
C ASP A 191 -10.71 -3.15 33.12
N LYS A 192 -10.37 -2.11 33.89
CA LYS A 192 -10.59 -1.95 35.34
C LYS A 192 -9.94 -0.68 35.85
#